data_AF-A0A350X7V1-F1
#
_entry.id   AF-A0A350X7V1-F1
#
_cell.length_a   1.000
_cell.length_b   1.000
_cell.length_c   1.000
_cell.angle_alpha   90.00
_cell.angle_beta   90.00
_cell.angle_gamma   90.00
#
_symmetry.space_group_name_H-M   'P 1'
#
loop_
_entity.id
_entity.type
_entity.pdbx_description
1 polymer ?
#
loop_
_entity_poly.entity_id
_entity_poly.type
_entity_poly.pdbx_seq_one_letter_code
_entity_poly.pdbx_strand_id
1 'polypeptide(L)'
;TTLAETNLKKAGFELLFDRLRLLRKQIADEHSVPPYVIFHDSTLKLMAQVQPQTLAEFGTISGVGARKLEQYGERFLSEIKAYRQEQGLGVSKIAQKADSPNYTQLITLDLYEQGLSIESIAQQRNLRTSTITSHLAEMIEMGREIDIAGLVFPERQKIIMQAIEEIGDTEALKPIYEYLGEQFTYDEIRLVKAFWRKKQSE
;
A
#
# COMPACT_ATOMS: atom_id res chain seq x y z
N THR A 1 -29.15 4.22 2.10
CA THR A 1 -27.82 3.62 2.28
C THR A 1 -27.14 4.36 3.41
N THR A 2 -26.79 3.67 4.48
CA THR A 2 -26.14 4.28 5.65
C THR A 2 -24.71 4.75 5.31
N LEU A 3 -24.18 5.68 6.10
CA LEU A 3 -22.80 6.18 5.94
C LEU A 3 -21.77 5.03 6.00
N ALA A 4 -22.05 4.00 6.81
CA ALA A 4 -21.22 2.80 6.94
C ALA A 4 -21.21 1.91 5.68
N GLU A 5 -22.38 1.68 5.07
CA GLU A 5 -22.49 0.91 3.80
C GLU A 5 -21.77 1.62 2.65
N THR A 6 -21.81 2.95 2.64
CA THR A 6 -21.12 3.78 1.64
C THR A 6 -19.60 3.68 1.79
N ASN A 7 -19.09 3.72 3.03
CA ASN A 7 -17.67 3.61 3.30
C ASN A 7 -17.12 2.21 3.02
N LEU A 8 -17.87 1.15 3.33
CA LEU A 8 -17.45 -0.24 3.06
C LEU A 8 -17.34 -0.51 1.55
N LYS A 9 -18.32 -0.03 0.76
CA LYS A 9 -18.27 -0.10 -0.70
C LYS A 9 -17.09 0.67 -1.28
N LYS A 10 -16.76 1.83 -0.70
CA LYS A 10 -15.60 2.63 -1.11
C LYS A 10 -14.28 1.91 -0.82
N ALA A 11 -14.12 1.32 0.36
CA ALA A 11 -12.93 0.56 0.71
C ALA A 11 -12.72 -0.67 -0.18
N GLY A 12 -13.78 -1.41 -0.49
CA GLY A 12 -13.72 -2.54 -1.41
C GLY A 12 -13.33 -2.12 -2.83
N PHE A 13 -13.86 -0.99 -3.31
CA PHE A 13 -13.50 -0.42 -4.60
C PHE A 13 -12.01 -0.05 -4.70
N GLU A 14 -11.47 0.68 -3.72
CA GLU A 14 -10.06 1.08 -3.73
C GLU A 14 -9.14 -0.15 -3.72
N LEU A 15 -9.48 -1.17 -2.92
CA LEU A 15 -8.69 -2.40 -2.83
C LEU A 15 -8.61 -3.16 -4.16
N LEU A 16 -9.74 -3.35 -4.84
CA LEU A 16 -9.74 -4.00 -6.15
C LEU A 16 -9.05 -3.12 -7.20
N PHE A 17 -9.27 -1.81 -7.17
CA PHE A 17 -8.62 -0.88 -8.09
C PHE A 17 -7.09 -0.94 -8.00
N ASP A 18 -6.53 -1.01 -6.79
CA ASP A 18 -5.09 -1.14 -6.59
C ASP A 18 -4.53 -2.47 -7.10
N ARG A 19 -5.22 -3.58 -6.86
CA ARG A 19 -4.85 -4.90 -7.41
C ARG A 19 -4.81 -4.88 -8.94
N LEU A 20 -5.82 -4.27 -9.55
CA LEU A 20 -5.88 -4.11 -11.01
C LEU A 20 -4.76 -3.21 -11.56
N ARG A 21 -4.35 -2.16 -10.83
CA ARG A 21 -3.20 -1.32 -11.21
C ARG A 21 -1.89 -2.09 -11.16
N LEU A 22 -1.71 -2.95 -10.15
CA LEU A 22 -0.53 -3.78 -10.03
C LEU A 22 -0.46 -4.80 -11.17
N LEU A 23 -1.54 -5.53 -11.42
CA LEU A 23 -1.61 -6.48 -12.52
C LEU A 23 -1.32 -5.81 -13.87
N ARG A 24 -1.89 -4.62 -14.09
CA ARG A 24 -1.61 -3.83 -15.28
C ARG A 24 -0.13 -3.52 -15.42
N LYS A 25 0.53 -3.12 -14.32
CA LYS A 25 1.96 -2.81 -14.32
C LYS A 25 2.79 -4.04 -14.65
N GLN A 26 2.52 -5.18 -14.00
CA GLN A 26 3.20 -6.45 -14.27
C GLN A 26 3.12 -6.83 -15.76
N ILE A 27 1.92 -6.77 -16.34
CA ILE A 27 1.71 -7.01 -17.78
C ILE A 27 2.51 -6.01 -18.63
N ALA A 28 2.50 -4.73 -18.27
CA ALA A 28 3.24 -3.72 -19.01
C ALA A 28 4.75 -3.97 -18.99
N ASP A 29 5.29 -4.33 -17.83
CA ASP A 29 6.70 -4.66 -17.63
C ASP A 29 7.08 -5.90 -18.46
N GLU A 30 6.26 -6.96 -18.42
CA GLU A 30 6.41 -8.18 -19.25
C GLU A 30 6.46 -7.86 -20.76
N HIS A 31 5.66 -6.89 -21.21
CA HIS A 31 5.61 -6.46 -22.60
C HIS A 31 6.55 -5.29 -22.93
N SER A 32 7.32 -4.78 -21.96
CA SER A 32 8.18 -3.60 -22.11
C SER A 32 7.45 -2.38 -22.68
N VAL A 33 6.21 -2.15 -22.22
CA VAL A 33 5.37 -1.02 -22.63
C VAL A 33 4.90 -0.20 -21.42
N PRO A 34 4.58 1.09 -21.58
CA PRO A 34 3.98 1.86 -20.50
C PRO A 34 2.63 1.29 -20.02
N PRO A 35 2.33 1.29 -18.70
CA PRO A 35 1.09 0.69 -18.16
C PRO A 35 -0.21 1.14 -18.82
N TYR A 36 -0.33 2.42 -19.20
CA TYR A 36 -1.54 2.95 -19.81
C TYR A 36 -1.88 2.30 -21.17
N VAL A 37 -0.89 1.70 -21.85
CA VAL A 37 -1.09 0.97 -23.12
C VAL A 37 -1.96 -0.26 -22.89
N ILE A 38 -1.79 -0.94 -21.74
CA ILE A 38 -2.59 -2.09 -21.34
C ILE A 38 -4.03 -1.62 -21.06
N PHE A 39 -4.23 -0.76 -20.07
CA PHE A 39 -5.52 -0.11 -19.79
C PHE A 39 -5.33 1.27 -19.14
N HIS A 40 -6.21 2.22 -19.44
CA HIS A 40 -6.25 3.49 -18.71
C HIS A 40 -6.84 3.29 -17.31
N ASP A 41 -6.54 4.22 -16.39
CA ASP A 41 -7.11 4.20 -15.03
C ASP A 41 -8.64 4.26 -15.06
N SER A 42 -9.25 4.98 -16.00
CA SER A 42 -10.70 5.03 -16.17
C SER A 42 -11.31 3.64 -16.41
N THR A 43 -10.67 2.83 -17.25
CA THR A 43 -11.08 1.45 -17.54
C THR A 43 -10.91 0.55 -16.31
N LEU A 44 -9.79 0.67 -15.58
CA LEU A 44 -9.57 -0.09 -14.34
C LEU A 44 -10.58 0.29 -13.24
N LYS A 45 -10.94 1.57 -13.10
CA LYS A 45 -11.99 2.02 -12.17
C LYS A 45 -13.35 1.42 -12.55
N LEU A 46 -13.69 1.37 -13.84
CA LEU A 46 -14.91 0.71 -14.28
C LEU A 46 -14.89 -0.79 -13.98
N MET A 47 -13.76 -1.47 -14.17
CA MET A 47 -13.62 -2.88 -13.77
C MET A 47 -13.84 -3.08 -12.27
N ALA A 48 -13.26 -2.21 -11.42
CA ALA A 48 -13.43 -2.29 -9.98
C ALA A 48 -14.88 -2.01 -9.51
N GLN A 49 -15.60 -1.14 -10.24
CA GLN A 49 -17.02 -0.85 -9.99
C GLN A 49 -17.94 -1.98 -10.44
N VAL A 50 -17.75 -2.47 -11.67
CA VAL A 50 -18.64 -3.45 -12.32
C VAL A 50 -18.33 -4.87 -11.85
N GLN A 51 -17.05 -5.19 -11.61
CA GLN A 51 -16.56 -6.51 -11.22
C GLN A 51 -17.05 -7.65 -12.15
N PRO A 52 -16.76 -7.59 -13.46
CA PRO A 52 -17.18 -8.60 -14.42
C PRO A 52 -16.71 -10.00 -14.00
N GLN A 53 -17.54 -11.02 -14.26
CA GLN A 53 -17.27 -12.42 -13.92
C GLN A 53 -17.16 -13.32 -15.14
N THR A 54 -17.50 -12.81 -16.32
CA THR A 54 -17.35 -13.50 -17.59
C THR A 54 -16.56 -12.66 -18.57
N LEU A 55 -15.92 -13.29 -19.58
CA LEU A 55 -15.27 -12.56 -20.66
C LEU A 55 -16.27 -11.68 -21.43
N ALA A 56 -17.51 -12.13 -21.57
CA ALA A 56 -18.58 -11.36 -22.20
C ALA A 56 -18.84 -10.05 -21.44
N GLU A 57 -19.03 -10.12 -20.11
CA GLU A 57 -19.17 -8.92 -19.27
C GLU A 57 -17.91 -8.05 -19.31
N PHE A 58 -16.72 -8.66 -19.27
CA PHE A 58 -15.46 -7.92 -19.33
C PHE A 58 -15.32 -7.14 -20.63
N GLY A 59 -15.77 -7.71 -21.75
CA GLY A 59 -15.81 -7.06 -23.06
C GLY A 59 -16.77 -5.87 -23.15
N THR A 60 -17.73 -5.74 -22.22
CA THR A 60 -18.63 -4.56 -22.19
C THR A 60 -17.99 -3.33 -21.54
N ILE A 61 -16.84 -3.49 -20.86
CA ILE A 61 -16.18 -2.38 -20.17
C ILE A 61 -15.57 -1.40 -21.17
N SER A 62 -15.90 -0.12 -21.02
CA SER A 62 -15.33 0.94 -21.86
C SER A 62 -13.80 0.96 -21.80
N GLY A 63 -13.16 0.85 -22.98
CA GLY A 63 -11.71 0.72 -23.14
C GLY A 63 -11.21 -0.72 -23.29
N VAL A 64 -12.08 -1.73 -23.22
CA VAL A 64 -11.79 -3.14 -23.52
C VAL A 64 -12.25 -3.46 -24.95
N GLY A 65 -11.37 -3.24 -25.92
CA GLY A 65 -11.59 -3.69 -27.30
C GLY A 65 -11.27 -5.17 -27.50
N ALA A 66 -11.70 -5.76 -28.61
CA ALA A 66 -11.55 -7.20 -28.91
C ALA A 66 -10.12 -7.73 -28.72
N ARG A 67 -9.11 -6.99 -29.20
CA ARG A 67 -7.70 -7.36 -29.03
C ARG A 67 -7.26 -7.39 -27.56
N LYS A 68 -7.70 -6.42 -26.76
CA LYS A 68 -7.36 -6.35 -25.32
C LYS A 68 -8.11 -7.40 -24.52
N LEU A 69 -9.34 -7.71 -24.93
CA LEU A 69 -10.12 -8.81 -24.36
C LEU A 69 -9.41 -10.14 -24.56
N GLU A 70 -8.97 -10.43 -25.78
CA GLU A 70 -8.21 -11.63 -26.10
C GLU A 70 -6.87 -11.69 -25.37
N GLN A 71 -6.13 -10.59 -25.35
CA GLN A 71 -4.76 -10.58 -24.83
C GLN A 71 -4.68 -10.53 -23.29
N TYR A 72 -5.62 -9.84 -22.63
CA TYR A 72 -5.54 -9.55 -21.19
C TYR A 72 -6.77 -9.99 -20.40
N GLY A 73 -7.87 -10.33 -21.08
CA GLY A 73 -9.16 -10.58 -20.45
C GLY A 73 -9.10 -11.63 -19.35
N GLU A 74 -8.50 -12.79 -19.62
CA GLU A 74 -8.42 -13.89 -18.65
C GLU A 74 -7.63 -13.52 -17.39
N ARG A 75 -6.53 -12.78 -17.51
CA ARG A 75 -5.71 -12.36 -16.36
C ARG A 75 -6.46 -11.40 -15.45
N PHE A 76 -7.06 -10.37 -16.03
CA PHE A 76 -7.85 -9.40 -15.26
C PHE A 76 -9.11 -10.03 -14.66
N LEU A 77 -9.77 -10.93 -15.41
CA LEU A 77 -10.95 -11.63 -14.92
C LEU A 77 -10.62 -12.58 -13.77
N SER A 78 -9.48 -13.26 -13.83
CA SER A 78 -8.98 -14.11 -12.75
C SER A 78 -8.72 -13.32 -11.47
N GLU A 79 -8.08 -12.14 -11.59
CA GLU A 79 -7.81 -11.26 -10.45
C GLU A 79 -9.10 -10.77 -9.78
N ILE A 80 -10.11 -10.39 -10.58
CA ILE A 80 -11.42 -9.94 -10.08
C ILE A 80 -12.15 -11.10 -9.38
N LYS A 81 -12.09 -12.31 -9.94
CA LYS A 81 -12.70 -13.51 -9.33
C LYS A 81 -12.01 -13.87 -8.01
N ALA A 82 -10.68 -13.84 -7.97
CA ALA A 82 -9.90 -14.08 -6.75
C ALA A 82 -10.29 -13.08 -5.66
N TYR A 83 -10.31 -11.79 -6.00
CA TYR A 83 -10.78 -10.75 -5.07
C TYR A 83 -12.18 -11.03 -4.53
N ARG A 84 -13.15 -11.37 -5.40
CA ARG A 84 -14.53 -11.66 -4.96
C ARG A 84 -14.62 -12.90 -4.08
N GLN A 85 -13.85 -13.95 -4.39
CA GLN A 85 -13.79 -15.16 -3.59
C GLN A 85 -13.22 -14.87 -2.19
N GLU A 86 -12.15 -14.08 -2.11
CA GLU A 86 -11.60 -13.61 -0.85
C GLU A 86 -12.64 -12.80 -0.05
N GLN A 87 -13.38 -11.88 -0.70
CA GLN A 87 -14.47 -11.16 -0.03
C GLN A 87 -15.60 -12.08 0.45
N GLY A 88 -15.94 -13.12 -0.32
CA GLY A 88 -17.01 -14.09 -0.03
C GLY A 88 -16.68 -15.15 1.03
N LEU A 89 -15.40 -15.46 1.25
CA LEU A 89 -14.92 -16.41 2.27
C LEU A 89 -14.89 -15.83 3.69
N GLY A 90 -15.59 -14.73 3.94
CA GLY A 90 -15.58 -14.07 5.24
C GLY A 90 -14.26 -13.34 5.54
N VAL A 91 -13.34 -13.22 4.58
CA VAL A 91 -12.16 -12.35 4.72
C VAL A 91 -12.61 -10.87 4.73
N SER A 92 -13.80 -10.57 4.17
CA SER A 92 -14.48 -9.27 4.33
C SER A 92 -15.09 -9.02 5.72
N LYS A 93 -15.14 -10.01 6.62
CA LYS A 93 -15.48 -9.80 8.04
C LYS A 93 -14.26 -9.45 8.89
N ILE A 94 -13.07 -9.40 8.30
CA ILE A 94 -12.02 -8.52 8.81
C ILE A 94 -12.41 -7.13 8.29
N ALA A 95 -13.36 -6.51 8.98
CA ALA A 95 -13.37 -5.07 9.07
C ALA A 95 -11.92 -4.63 9.24
N GLN A 96 -11.47 -3.66 8.44
CA GLN A 96 -10.30 -2.87 8.79
C GLN A 96 -10.54 -2.36 10.22
N LYS A 97 -10.02 -3.09 11.21
CA LYS A 97 -9.43 -2.44 12.36
C LYS A 97 -8.29 -1.60 11.79
N ALA A 98 -8.04 -0.45 12.40
CA ALA A 98 -6.85 0.36 12.13
C ALA A 98 -5.53 -0.46 12.26
N ASP A 99 -5.61 -1.68 12.80
CA ASP A 99 -4.50 -2.57 13.14
C ASP A 99 -4.10 -3.58 12.03
N SER A 100 -4.60 -3.48 10.79
CA SER A 100 -4.26 -4.45 9.73
C SER A 100 -3.66 -3.79 8.48
N PRO A 101 -2.50 -4.28 7.97
CA PRO A 101 -1.87 -3.70 6.79
C PRO A 101 -2.73 -3.83 5.53
N ASN A 102 -2.91 -2.73 4.82
CA ASN A 102 -3.50 -2.68 3.49
C ASN A 102 -2.58 -3.35 2.45
N TYR A 103 -3.13 -3.64 1.27
CA TYR A 103 -2.43 -4.39 0.23
C TYR A 103 -1.14 -3.72 -0.27
N THR A 104 -1.12 -2.38 -0.38
CA THR A 104 0.09 -1.65 -0.80
C THR A 104 1.20 -1.67 0.27
N GLN A 105 0.83 -1.70 1.55
CA GLN A 105 1.76 -1.92 2.66
C GLN A 105 2.33 -3.34 2.62
N LEU A 106 1.52 -4.37 2.39
CA LEU A 106 1.99 -5.77 2.28
C LEU A 106 3.04 -5.97 1.18
N ILE A 107 2.86 -5.36 0.00
CA ILE A 107 3.88 -5.41 -1.08
C ILE A 107 5.17 -4.70 -0.64
N THR A 108 5.05 -3.62 0.14
CA THR A 108 6.22 -2.92 0.70
C THR A 108 6.99 -3.85 1.62
N LEU A 109 6.28 -4.54 2.50
CA LEU A 109 6.85 -5.46 3.47
C LEU A 109 7.56 -6.63 2.78
N ASP A 110 6.91 -7.28 1.82
CA ASP A 110 7.47 -8.40 1.07
C ASP A 110 8.80 -8.03 0.40
N LEU A 111 8.86 -6.88 -0.28
CA LEU A 111 10.11 -6.43 -0.91
C LEU A 111 11.17 -6.02 0.11
N TYR A 112 10.76 -5.47 1.25
CA TYR A 112 11.69 -5.13 2.33
C TYR A 112 12.27 -6.39 3.00
N GLU A 113 11.46 -7.41 3.24
CA GLU A 113 11.88 -8.72 3.77
C GLU A 113 12.83 -9.45 2.81
N GLN A 114 12.73 -9.18 1.51
CA GLN A 114 13.71 -9.62 0.49
C GLN A 114 15.05 -8.86 0.55
N GLY A 115 15.20 -7.88 1.46
CA GLY A 115 16.43 -7.12 1.68
C GLY A 115 16.61 -5.91 0.77
N LEU A 116 15.56 -5.45 0.08
CA LEU A 116 15.66 -4.27 -0.77
C LEU A 116 15.62 -2.98 0.08
N SER A 117 16.41 -1.99 -0.34
CA SER A 117 16.41 -0.66 0.29
C SER A 117 15.12 0.12 -0.01
N ILE A 118 14.78 1.11 0.82
CA ILE A 118 13.62 2.00 0.61
C ILE A 118 13.64 2.61 -0.81
N GLU A 119 14.81 3.03 -1.28
CA GLU A 119 15.01 3.62 -2.61
C GLU A 119 14.73 2.60 -3.72
N SER A 120 15.23 1.38 -3.55
CA SER A 120 15.05 0.29 -4.51
C SER A 120 13.57 -0.12 -4.59
N ILE A 121 12.91 -0.23 -3.44
CA ILE A 121 11.47 -0.50 -3.35
C ILE A 121 10.68 0.65 -3.99
N ALA A 122 11.03 1.90 -3.71
CA ALA A 122 10.37 3.08 -4.29
C ALA A 122 10.48 3.06 -5.82
N GLN A 123 11.66 2.79 -6.36
CA GLN A 123 11.90 2.66 -7.80
C GLN A 123 11.13 1.49 -8.40
N GLN A 124 11.27 0.28 -7.85
CA GLN A 124 10.61 -0.92 -8.36
C GLN A 124 9.10 -0.79 -8.31
N ARG A 125 8.55 -0.09 -7.32
CA ARG A 125 7.10 0.13 -7.19
C ARG A 125 6.60 1.38 -7.89
N ASN A 126 7.50 2.25 -8.38
CA ASN A 126 7.18 3.57 -8.93
C ASN A 126 6.40 4.45 -7.93
N LEU A 127 6.90 4.52 -6.70
CA LEU A 127 6.36 5.31 -5.59
C LEU A 127 7.42 6.28 -5.08
N ARG A 128 7.01 7.26 -4.28
CA ARG A 128 7.96 8.12 -3.56
C ARG A 128 8.55 7.36 -2.37
N THR A 129 9.81 7.62 -2.04
CA THR A 129 10.46 7.07 -0.84
C THR A 129 9.63 7.35 0.41
N SER A 130 9.10 8.57 0.54
CA SER A 130 8.21 8.96 1.64
C SER A 130 6.98 8.06 1.80
N THR A 131 6.43 7.51 0.69
CA THR A 131 5.30 6.58 0.74
C THR A 131 5.72 5.22 1.27
N ILE A 132 6.89 4.73 0.87
CA ILE A 132 7.49 3.50 1.39
C ILE A 132 7.76 3.65 2.89
N THR A 133 8.35 4.77 3.30
CA THR A 133 8.59 5.11 4.71
C THR A 133 7.28 5.10 5.50
N SER A 134 6.22 5.77 5.01
CA SER A 134 4.92 5.77 5.69
C SER A 134 4.34 4.37 5.85
N HIS A 135 4.40 3.53 4.80
CA HIS A 135 3.91 2.16 4.90
C HIS A 135 4.65 1.35 5.96
N LEU A 136 5.99 1.44 5.99
CA LEU A 136 6.81 0.74 6.99
C LEU A 136 6.50 1.23 8.40
N ALA A 137 6.39 2.55 8.60
CA ALA A 137 6.02 3.13 9.90
C ALA A 137 4.65 2.65 10.38
N GLU A 138 3.64 2.69 9.51
CA GLU A 138 2.28 2.20 9.82
C GLU A 138 2.30 0.71 10.17
N MET A 139 3.07 -0.12 9.46
CA MET A 139 3.19 -1.55 9.77
C MET A 139 3.93 -1.83 11.08
N ILE A 140 4.92 -0.99 11.45
CA ILE A 140 5.57 -1.06 12.76
C ILE A 140 4.54 -0.77 13.86
N GLU A 141 3.74 0.28 13.73
CA GLU A 141 2.69 0.61 14.72
C GLU A 141 1.63 -0.51 14.83
N MET A 142 1.36 -1.23 13.73
CA MET A 142 0.50 -2.43 13.72
C MET A 142 1.16 -3.69 14.33
N GLY A 143 2.37 -3.55 14.91
CA GLY A 143 3.06 -4.64 15.60
C GLY A 143 3.85 -5.58 14.70
N ARG A 144 4.04 -5.29 13.40
CA ARG A 144 4.91 -6.12 12.54
C ARG A 144 6.36 -6.03 12.99
N GLU A 145 7.09 -7.13 12.81
CA GLU A 145 8.52 -7.19 13.07
C GLU A 145 9.27 -6.67 11.84
N ILE A 146 9.70 -5.41 11.90
CA ILE A 146 10.49 -4.74 10.86
C ILE A 146 11.80 -4.32 11.51
N ASP A 147 12.93 -4.64 10.86
CA ASP A 147 14.25 -4.27 11.35
C ASP A 147 14.50 -2.77 11.22
N ILE A 148 14.20 -2.03 12.29
CA ILE A 148 14.43 -0.59 12.34
C ILE A 148 15.92 -0.24 12.24
N ALA A 149 16.85 -1.13 12.63
CA ALA A 149 18.30 -0.89 12.54
C ALA A 149 18.79 -0.84 11.09
N GLY A 150 18.14 -1.58 10.19
CA GLY A 150 18.36 -1.49 8.75
C GLY A 150 17.77 -0.23 8.09
N LEU A 151 16.87 0.49 8.78
CA LEU A 151 16.20 1.70 8.27
C LEU A 151 16.81 2.99 8.81
N VAL A 152 17.18 3.01 10.09
CA VAL A 152 17.77 4.16 10.78
C VAL A 152 18.90 3.65 11.68
N PHE A 153 20.09 4.24 11.61
CA PHE A 153 21.23 3.80 12.42
C PHE A 153 20.92 3.84 13.94
N PRO A 154 21.34 2.85 14.74
CA PRO A 154 21.02 2.76 16.17
C PRO A 154 21.32 4.02 17.00
N GLU A 155 22.43 4.70 16.71
CA GLU A 155 22.83 5.95 17.37
C GLU A 155 21.81 7.05 17.13
N ARG A 156 21.29 7.13 15.90
CA ARG A 156 20.26 8.09 15.49
C ARG A 156 18.91 7.75 16.09
N GLN A 157 18.57 6.46 16.15
CA GLN A 157 17.36 6.00 16.84
C GLN A 157 17.36 6.44 18.31
N LYS A 158 18.49 6.25 19.01
CA LYS A 158 18.62 6.62 20.42
C LYS A 158 18.36 8.11 20.65
N ILE A 159 18.94 8.97 19.81
CA ILE A 159 18.76 10.42 19.91
C ILE A 159 17.29 10.81 19.64
N ILE A 160 16.66 10.23 18.62
CA ILE A 160 15.25 10.50 18.32
C ILE A 160 14.33 10.01 19.45
N MET A 161 14.56 8.82 20.01
CA MET A 161 13.77 8.30 21.13
C MET A 161 13.88 9.19 22.37
N GLN A 162 15.08 9.69 22.69
CA GLN A 162 15.27 10.64 23.78
C GLN A 162 14.51 11.95 23.54
N ALA A 163 14.53 12.47 22.31
CA ALA A 163 13.74 13.66 21.96
C ALA A 163 12.22 13.43 22.13
N ILE A 164 11.72 12.23 21.79
CA ILE A 164 10.32 11.86 22.00
C ILE A 164 9.98 11.80 23.50
N GLU A 165 10.87 11.27 24.35
CA GLU A 165 10.66 11.21 25.80
C GLU A 165 10.62 12.60 26.46
N GLU A 166 11.44 13.54 25.98
CA GLU A 166 11.51 14.91 26.51
C GLU A 166 10.34 15.79 26.03
N ILE A 167 9.93 15.66 24.76
CA ILE A 167 8.87 16.50 24.15
C ILE A 167 7.48 15.90 24.36
N GLY A 168 7.40 14.57 24.50
CA GLY A 168 6.17 13.79 24.49
C GLY A 168 5.77 13.29 23.09
N ASP A 169 4.85 12.33 23.05
CA ASP A 169 4.29 11.81 21.79
C ASP A 169 3.38 12.85 21.13
N THR A 170 3.92 13.61 20.17
CA THR A 170 3.18 14.63 19.42
C THR A 170 2.76 14.11 18.05
N GLU A 171 1.50 14.30 17.65
CA GLU A 171 1.02 13.91 16.31
C GLU A 171 1.85 14.53 15.17
N ALA A 172 2.18 15.82 15.28
CA ALA A 172 3.06 16.49 14.33
C ALA A 172 4.53 16.11 14.58
N LEU A 173 5.31 15.92 13.51
CA LEU A 173 6.75 15.62 13.61
C LEU A 173 7.61 16.89 13.77
N LYS A 174 7.06 18.06 13.44
CA LYS A 174 7.78 19.34 13.44
C LYS A 174 8.41 19.69 14.81
N PRO A 175 7.74 19.54 15.97
CA PRO A 175 8.34 19.83 17.27
C PRO A 175 9.58 18.98 17.55
N ILE A 176 9.52 17.69 17.22
CA ILE A 176 10.65 16.75 17.38
C ILE A 176 11.79 17.14 16.42
N TYR A 177 11.47 17.45 15.17
CA TYR A 177 12.44 17.89 14.17
C TYR A 177 13.19 19.18 14.58
N GLU A 178 12.46 20.17 15.12
CA GLU A 178 13.04 21.43 15.62
C GLU A 178 13.93 21.20 16.86
N TYR A 179 13.48 20.35 17.80
CA TYR A 179 14.28 20.00 18.98
C TYR A 179 15.59 19.29 18.62
N LEU A 180 15.55 18.43 17.60
CA LEU A 180 16.71 17.72 17.07
C LEU A 180 17.66 18.60 16.24
N GLY A 181 17.39 19.90 16.13
CA GLY A 181 18.24 20.86 15.44
C GLY A 181 18.34 20.62 13.93
N GLU A 182 17.28 20.05 13.32
CA GLU A 182 17.19 19.84 11.86
C GLU A 182 18.25 18.88 11.26
N GLN A 183 18.93 18.08 12.09
CA GLN A 183 19.95 17.11 11.64
C GLN A 183 19.37 15.74 11.23
N PHE A 184 18.05 15.60 11.29
CA PHE A 184 17.33 14.34 11.09
C PHE A 184 16.20 14.55 10.09
N THR A 185 16.01 13.61 9.19
CA THR A 185 14.92 13.69 8.22
C THR A 185 13.58 13.37 8.89
N TYR A 186 12.49 13.92 8.34
CA TYR A 186 11.13 13.56 8.76
C TYR A 186 10.84 12.07 8.63
N ASP A 187 11.49 11.39 7.69
CA ASP A 187 11.31 9.96 7.46
C ASP A 187 11.95 9.12 8.56
N GLU A 188 13.17 9.48 8.99
CA GLU A 188 13.81 8.85 10.16
C GLU A 188 13.01 9.06 11.43
N ILE A 189 12.56 10.29 11.68
CA ILE A 189 11.74 10.62 12.86
C ILE A 189 10.44 9.81 12.84
N ARG A 190 9.77 9.70 11.68
CA ARG A 190 8.53 8.93 11.54
C ARG A 190 8.73 7.45 11.88
N LEU A 191 9.76 6.81 11.33
CA LEU A 191 10.04 5.39 11.54
C LEU A 191 10.38 5.10 13.01
N VAL A 192 11.25 5.92 13.61
CA VAL A 192 11.65 5.73 15.01
C VAL A 192 10.49 6.02 15.96
N LYS A 193 9.66 7.02 15.67
CA LYS A 193 8.45 7.30 16.46
C LYS A 193 7.45 6.14 16.42
N ALA A 194 7.22 5.56 15.24
CA ALA A 194 6.39 4.36 15.10
C ALA A 194 6.93 3.19 15.93
N PHE A 195 8.25 2.96 15.86
CA PHE A 195 8.92 1.92 16.65
C PHE A 195 8.83 2.18 18.16
N TRP A 196 9.00 3.42 18.59
CA TRP A 196 8.84 3.82 19.99
C TRP A 196 7.41 3.56 20.48
N ARG A 197 6.39 3.95 19.71
CA ARG A 197 4.97 3.69 20.03
C ARG A 197 4.65 2.21 20.16
N LYS A 198 5.17 1.37 19.25
CA LYS A 198 5.07 -0.09 19.34
C LYS A 198 5.62 -0.59 20.67
N LYS A 199 6.83 -0.16 21.06
CA LYS A 199 7.46 -0.54 22.33
C LYS A 199 6.69 -0.10 23.58
N GLN A 200 5.96 1.00 23.53
CA GLN A 200 5.11 1.44 24.66
C GLN A 200 3.82 0.63 24.77
N SER A 201 3.43 -0.09 23.71
CA SER A 201 2.19 -0.86 23.62
C SER A 201 2.39 -2.36 23.90
N GLU A 202 3.65 -2.79 24.04
CA GLU A 202 4.09 -4.16 24.41
C GLU A 202 4.30 -4.29 25.93
#